data_AF-A0A1F2TMM9-F1
#
_entry.id   AF-A0A1F2TMM9-F1
#
_cell.length_a   1.000
_cell.length_b   1.000
_cell.length_c   1.000
_cell.angle_alpha   90.00
_cell.angle_beta   90.00
_cell.angle_gamma   90.00
#
_symmetry.space_group_name_H-M   'P 1'
#
loop_
_entity.id
_entity.type
_entity.pdbx_description
1 polymer ?
#
loop_
_entity_poly.entity_id
_entity_poly.type
_entity_poly.pdbx_seq_one_letter_code
_entity_poly.pdbx_strand_id
1 'polypeptide(L)' 'MDQPERPSVGSKCWSGPLQFTPTVADMNALVRRAKRHPLGIEFLLTGELGSVAATFHAHAFTVIAARERLAKAES' A
#
# COMPACT_ATOMS: atom_id res chain seq x y z
N MET A 1 -23.39 38.76 -23.70
CA MET A 1 -22.19 38.06 -23.21
C MET A 1 -22.68 37.09 -22.16
N ASP A 2 -23.04 35.89 -22.64
CA ASP A 2 -23.70 34.85 -21.86
C ASP A 2 -22.62 33.86 -21.42
N GLN A 3 -22.39 33.76 -20.11
CA GLN A 3 -21.37 32.90 -19.54
C GLN A 3 -22.03 31.57 -19.18
N PRO A 4 -21.70 30.45 -19.83
CA PRO A 4 -22.37 29.19 -19.54
C PRO A 4 -21.99 28.73 -18.14
N GLU A 5 -23.00 28.59 -17.30
CA GLU A 5 -22.97 27.98 -15.99
C GLU A 5 -22.25 26.62 -16.04
N ARG A 6 -21.10 26.54 -15.35
CA ARG A 6 -20.38 25.27 -15.20
C ARG A 6 -21.26 24.33 -14.37
N PRO A 7 -21.51 23.08 -14.81
CA PRO A 7 -22.20 22.12 -13.98
C PRO A 7 -21.38 21.89 -12.71
N SER A 8 -21.96 22.27 -11.57
CA SER A 8 -21.47 21.92 -10.24
C SER A 8 -21.64 20.41 -10.08
N VAL A 9 -20.69 19.64 -10.61
CA VAL A 9 -20.51 18.25 -10.20
C VAL A 9 -20.16 18.30 -8.72
N GLY A 10 -21.17 18.01 -7.90
CA GLY A 10 -21.03 17.88 -6.45
C GLY A 10 -19.98 16.83 -6.16
N SER A 11 -18.74 17.29 -6.00
CA SER A 11 -17.64 16.57 -5.38
C SER A 11 -18.10 16.20 -3.99
N LYS A 12 -18.70 15.02 -3.85
CA LYS A 12 -18.88 14.34 -2.58
C LYS A 12 -17.48 14.03 -2.08
N CYS A 13 -16.82 15.04 -1.50
CA CYS A 13 -15.57 14.90 -0.78
C CYS A 13 -15.86 13.87 0.30
N TRP A 14 -15.35 12.64 0.12
CA TRP A 14 -15.57 11.53 1.02
C TRP A 14 -15.29 11.97 2.46
N SER A 15 -16.35 12.01 3.25
CA SER A 15 -16.30 12.26 4.68
C SER A 15 -16.00 10.94 5.37
N GLY A 16 -14.73 10.63 5.56
CA GLY A 16 -14.30 9.52 6.38
C GLY A 16 -12.78 9.53 6.50
N PRO A 17 -12.20 9.33 7.71
CA PRO A 17 -10.78 9.08 7.80
C PRO A 17 -10.55 7.73 7.10
N LEU A 18 -9.98 7.74 5.90
CA LEU A 18 -9.39 6.55 5.30
C LEU A 18 -8.17 6.19 6.14
N GLN A 19 -8.41 5.66 7.35
CA GLN A 19 -7.38 4.97 8.10
C GLN A 19 -7.08 3.71 7.31
N PHE A 20 -6.04 3.79 6.49
CA PHE A 20 -5.53 2.63 5.78
C PHE A 20 -4.91 1.70 6.81
N THR A 21 -5.72 0.80 7.36
CA THR A 21 -5.25 -0.27 8.24
C THR A 21 -4.91 -1.48 7.37
N PRO A 22 -3.63 -1.79 7.14
CA PRO A 22 -3.26 -2.95 6.36
C PRO A 22 -3.77 -4.21 7.05
N THR A 23 -4.52 -5.05 6.33
CA THR A 23 -5.01 -6.31 6.89
C THR A 23 -3.94 -7.38 6.84
N VAL A 24 -4.07 -8.43 7.66
CA VAL A 24 -3.17 -9.60 7.60
C VAL A 24 -3.20 -10.27 6.22
N ALA A 25 -4.35 -10.21 5.52
CA ALA A 25 -4.48 -10.72 4.17
C ALA A 25 -3.62 -9.92 3.16
N ASP A 26 -3.60 -8.59 3.28
CA ASP A 26 -2.77 -7.72 2.44
C ASP A 26 -1.28 -7.99 2.65
N MET A 27 -0.85 -8.13 3.91
CA MET A 27 0.53 -8.47 4.26
C MET A 27 0.92 -9.84 3.68
N ASN A 28 0.07 -10.86 3.83
CA ASN A 28 0.33 -12.19 3.26
C ASN A 28 0.33 -12.19 1.72
N ALA A 29 -0.53 -11.40 1.08
CA ALA A 29 -0.51 -11.23 -0.36
C ALA A 29 0.79 -10.58 -0.84
N LEU A 30 1.26 -9.55 -0.13
CA LEU A 30 2.53 -8.87 -0.38
C LEU A 30 3.72 -9.83 -0.23
N VAL A 31 3.78 -10.58 0.87
CA VAL A 31 4.85 -11.58 1.09
C VAL A 31 4.85 -12.66 0.01
N ARG A 32 3.67 -13.17 -0.39
CA ARG A 32 3.57 -14.15 -1.49
C ARG A 32 4.00 -13.58 -2.83
N ARG A 33 3.73 -12.30 -3.11
CA ARG A 33 4.24 -11.61 -4.32
C ARG A 33 5.75 -11.48 -4.25
N ALA A 34 6.31 -11.03 -3.12
CA ALA A 34 7.75 -10.91 -2.94
C ALA A 34 8.48 -12.25 -3.13
N LYS A 35 7.95 -13.36 -2.60
CA LYS A 35 8.51 -14.70 -2.79
C LYS A 35 8.53 -15.18 -4.25
N ARG A 36 7.60 -14.72 -5.09
CA ARG A 36 7.54 -15.06 -6.51
C ARG A 36 8.26 -14.05 -7.40
N HIS A 37 8.64 -12.90 -6.86
CA HIS A 37 9.33 -11.86 -7.60
C HIS A 37 10.82 -12.23 -7.73
N PRO A 38 11.49 -11.93 -8.86
CA PRO A 38 12.91 -12.23 -9.05
C PRO A 38 13.83 -11.54 -8.02
N LEU A 39 13.37 -10.45 -7.40
CA LEU A 39 14.09 -9.77 -6.31
C LEU A 39 13.99 -10.49 -4.95
N GLY A 40 13.07 -11.47 -4.85
CA GLY A 40 12.89 -12.29 -3.67
C GLY A 40 12.27 -11.58 -2.47
N ILE A 41 12.19 -12.34 -1.36
CA ILE A 41 11.70 -11.82 -0.07
C ILE A 41 12.72 -10.92 0.62
N GLU A 42 14.01 -11.07 0.31
CA GLU A 42 15.05 -10.19 0.84
C GLU A 42 14.83 -8.74 0.43
N PHE A 43 14.42 -8.48 -0.82
CA PHE A 43 14.07 -7.13 -1.25
C PHE A 43 12.92 -6.51 -0.44
N LEU A 44 11.93 -7.32 -0.04
CA LEU A 44 10.85 -6.87 0.84
C LEU A 44 11.40 -6.46 2.22
N LEU A 45 12.43 -7.15 2.73
CA LEU A 45 13.00 -6.94 4.07
C LEU A 45 14.04 -5.81 4.12
N THR A 46 14.96 -5.76 3.15
CA THR A 46 16.14 -4.89 3.15
C THR A 46 16.04 -3.72 2.18
N GLY A 47 15.11 -3.78 1.21
CA GLY A 47 14.96 -2.75 0.18
C GLY A 47 14.46 -1.40 0.72
N GLU A 48 14.61 -0.36 -0.10
CA GLU A 48 14.04 0.96 0.20
C GLU A 48 12.50 0.88 0.18
N LEU A 49 11.86 1.49 1.17
CA LEU A 49 10.43 1.35 1.45
C LEU A 49 9.55 1.83 0.29
N GLY A 50 9.87 2.99 -0.30
CA GLY A 50 9.20 3.53 -1.47
C GLY A 50 9.38 2.66 -2.70
N SER A 51 10.60 2.15 -2.94
CA SER A 51 10.92 1.26 -4.06
C SER A 51 10.18 -0.08 -3.96
N VAL A 52 10.13 -0.66 -2.76
CA VAL A 52 9.39 -1.90 -2.47
C VAL A 52 7.88 -1.67 -2.62
N ALA A 53 7.35 -0.58 -2.09
CA ALA A 53 5.96 -0.18 -2.23
C ALA A 53 5.56 -0.01 -3.70
N ALA A 54 6.39 0.68 -4.49
CA ALA A 54 6.18 0.87 -5.92
C ALA A 54 6.23 -0.46 -6.69
N THR A 55 7.23 -1.31 -6.41
CA THR A 55 7.42 -2.60 -7.09
C THR A 55 6.26 -3.56 -6.86
N PHE A 56 5.76 -3.63 -5.61
CA PHE A 56 4.69 -4.54 -5.25
C PHE A 56 3.30 -3.92 -5.33
N HIS A 57 3.21 -2.67 -5.80
CA HIS A 57 1.97 -1.90 -5.90
C HIS A 57 1.21 -1.90 -4.55
N ALA A 58 1.94 -1.69 -3.46
CA ALA A 58 1.43 -1.71 -2.09
C ALA A 58 1.69 -0.35 -1.41
N HIS A 59 0.97 -0.07 -0.32
CA HIS A 59 1.27 1.10 0.49
C HIS A 59 2.50 0.87 1.36
N ALA A 60 3.30 1.93 1.57
CA ALA A 60 4.47 1.89 2.45
C ALA A 60 4.13 1.36 3.85
N PHE A 61 2.96 1.72 4.40
CA PHE A 61 2.47 1.18 5.68
C PHE A 61 2.26 -0.34 5.67
N THR A 62 1.78 -0.92 4.56
CA THR A 62 1.66 -2.38 4.42
C THR A 62 3.03 -3.06 4.43
N VAL A 63 4.03 -2.43 3.79
CA VAL A 63 5.40 -2.94 3.77
C VAL A 63 6.01 -2.94 5.17
N ILE A 64 5.84 -1.85 5.92
CA ILE A 64 6.30 -1.76 7.33
C ILE A 64 5.64 -2.86 8.17
N ALA A 65 4.31 -2.95 8.15
CA ALA A 65 3.58 -3.94 8.94
C ALA A 65 3.96 -5.38 8.57
N ALA A 66 4.22 -5.65 7.29
CA ALA A 66 4.70 -6.96 6.83
C ALA A 66 6.11 -7.28 7.38
N ARG A 67 7.03 -6.29 7.40
CA ARG A 67 8.37 -6.46 7.99
C ARG A 67 8.31 -6.74 9.48
N GLU A 68 7.55 -5.94 10.23
CA GLU A 68 7.38 -6.13 11.68
C GLU A 68 6.79 -7.50 12.00
N ARG A 69 5.83 -7.95 11.18
CA ARG A 69 5.23 -9.28 11.33
C ARG A 69 6.23 -10.41 11.06
N LEU A 70 7.08 -10.27 10.04
CA LEU A 70 8.13 -11.25 9.74
C LEU A 70 9.17 -11.31 10.88
N ALA A 71 9.63 -10.15 11.36
CA ALA A 71 10.57 -10.07 12.48
C ALA A 71 10.00 -10.69 13.78
N LYS A 72 8.71 -10.50 14.06
CA LYS A 72 8.03 -11.13 15.21
C LYS A 72 7.81 -12.64 15.08
N ALA A 73 7.76 -13.18 13.86
CA ALA A 73 7.55 -14.61 13.65
C ALA A 73 8.82 -15.44 13.86
N GLU A 74 9.99 -14.80 13.88
CA GLU A 74 11.30 -15.42 14.12
C GLU A 74 11.74 -15.32 15.60
N SER A 75 10.87 -14.84 16.49
CA SER A 75 11.11 -14.69 17.93
C SER A 75 10.22 -15.60 18.76
#